data_AF-A0A9E0IIX6-F1
#
_entry.id   AF-A0A9E0IIX6-F1
#
_cell.length_a   1.000
_cell.length_b   1.000
_cell.length_c   1.000
_cell.angle_alpha   90.00
_cell.angle_beta   90.00
_cell.angle_gamma   90.00
#
_symmetry.space_group_name_H-M   'P 1'
#
loop_
_entity.id
_entity.type
_entity.pdbx_description
1 polymer ?
#
loop_
_entity_poly.entity_id
_entity_poly.type
_entity_poly.pdbx_seq_one_letter_code
_entity_poly.pdbx_strand_id
1 'polypeptide(L)'
;MALILAFGAFLKNTACLFDTQAPEDVRWSSVHGDLSDPAACVALRESVTQLMAQTHSPIAAVAHDLHPDFFSTHLALQTAADLQVPAIAVQHHHAHVAAVVAEHGLNQPVLGLALDGVGLGSDGLAWGGELLRVDTGGFNRLAHLQPLALPGGDVAAREPWRMAAAVLHALGATDQILPRFGPVVGEQA
;
A
#
# COMPACT_ATOMS: atom_id res chain seq x y z
N MET A 1 23.53 -9.54 -10.40
CA MET A 1 23.13 -9.48 -8.98
C MET A 1 22.63 -8.07 -8.70
N ALA A 2 21.33 -7.94 -8.45
CA ALA A 2 20.70 -6.70 -8.06
C ALA A 2 20.05 -6.90 -6.69
N LEU A 3 20.44 -6.05 -5.74
CA LEU A 3 19.82 -5.97 -4.42
C LEU A 3 18.78 -4.85 -4.43
N ILE A 4 17.56 -5.16 -4.02
CA ILE A 4 16.46 -4.21 -3.98
C ILE A 4 16.03 -4.03 -2.53
N LEU A 5 16.04 -2.79 -2.06
CA LEU A 5 15.55 -2.44 -0.74
C LEU A 5 14.10 -1.93 -0.86
N ALA A 6 13.13 -2.64 -0.30
CA ALA A 6 11.72 -2.27 -0.36
C ALA A 6 11.22 -1.74 0.99
N PHE A 7 10.47 -0.64 0.96
CA PHE A 7 10.06 0.11 2.15
C PHE A 7 8.61 -0.14 2.59
N GLY A 8 7.83 -0.84 1.78
CA GLY A 8 6.43 -1.17 2.08
C GLY A 8 5.47 0.03 2.10
N ALA A 9 4.27 -0.22 2.61
CA ALA A 9 3.15 0.74 2.66
C ALA A 9 3.10 1.51 4.00
N PHE A 10 2.03 2.27 4.25
CA PHE A 10 1.88 3.08 5.46
C PHE A 10 1.45 2.31 6.70
N LEU A 11 0.51 1.38 6.54
CA LEU A 11 -0.07 0.59 7.64
C LEU A 11 0.53 -0.81 7.67
N LYS A 12 0.68 -1.37 8.88
CA LYS A 12 1.27 -2.70 9.12
C LYS A 12 2.62 -2.85 8.40
N ASN A 13 3.40 -1.78 8.42
CA ASN A 13 4.58 -1.65 7.58
C ASN A 13 5.66 -2.70 7.92
N THR A 14 6.25 -3.26 6.87
CA THR A 14 7.50 -4.03 6.89
C THR A 14 8.38 -3.59 5.73
N ALA A 15 9.69 -3.58 5.94
CA ALA A 15 10.69 -3.38 4.91
C ALA A 15 11.40 -4.71 4.61
N CYS A 16 11.99 -4.83 3.43
CA CYS A 16 12.82 -5.99 3.11
C CYS A 16 13.98 -5.66 2.19
N LEU A 17 15.00 -6.52 2.24
CA LEU A 17 16.11 -6.55 1.32
C LEU A 17 16.02 -7.83 0.50
N PHE A 18 15.81 -7.65 -0.80
CA PHE A 18 15.62 -8.72 -1.77
C PHE A 18 16.84 -8.89 -2.67
N ASP A 19 17.32 -10.12 -2.82
CA ASP A 19 18.37 -10.47 -3.79
C ASP A 19 17.77 -11.22 -4.99
N THR A 20 17.90 -10.62 -6.16
CA THR A 20 17.48 -11.23 -7.44
C THR A 20 18.16 -12.55 -7.78
N GLN A 21 19.26 -12.93 -7.11
CA GLN A 21 19.94 -14.21 -7.30
C GLN A 21 19.57 -15.27 -6.24
N ALA A 22 18.94 -14.86 -5.15
CA ALA A 22 18.48 -15.74 -4.07
C ALA A 22 17.04 -15.34 -3.67
N PRO A 23 16.06 -15.49 -4.58
CA PRO A 23 14.70 -15.02 -4.36
C PRO A 23 13.99 -15.69 -3.17
N GLU A 24 14.45 -16.86 -2.73
CA GLU A 24 13.99 -17.57 -1.55
C GLU A 24 14.50 -16.98 -0.22
N ASP A 25 15.57 -16.17 -0.23
CA ASP A 25 16.21 -15.61 0.97
C ASP A 25 15.90 -14.12 1.13
N VAL A 26 14.60 -13.81 1.23
CA VAL A 26 14.16 -12.44 1.48
C VAL A 26 14.41 -12.07 2.93
N ARG A 27 15.20 -11.01 3.16
CA ARG A 27 15.51 -10.52 4.49
C ARG A 27 14.50 -9.46 4.90
N TRP A 28 13.66 -9.77 5.88
CA TRP A 28 12.61 -8.89 6.38
C TRP A 28 13.04 -8.11 7.62
N SER A 29 12.51 -6.91 7.78
CA SER A 29 12.53 -6.19 9.05
C SER A 29 11.51 -6.76 10.05
N SER A 30 11.50 -6.24 11.27
CA SER A 30 10.34 -6.35 12.15
C SER A 30 9.13 -5.62 11.55
N VAL A 31 7.93 -5.92 12.09
CA VAL A 31 6.71 -5.15 11.78
C VAL A 31 6.75 -3.83 12.56
N HIS A 32 6.59 -2.71 11.85
CA HIS A 32 6.64 -1.38 12.44
C HIS A 32 5.25 -0.84 12.82
N GLY A 33 4.18 -1.39 12.25
CA GLY A 33 2.81 -0.95 12.55
C GLY A 33 2.34 0.20 11.67
N ASP A 34 1.77 1.24 12.29
CA ASP A 34 1.18 2.40 11.61
C ASP A 34 2.18 3.56 11.61
N LEU A 35 2.59 4.01 10.41
CA LEU A 35 3.56 5.09 10.25
C LEU A 35 3.00 6.50 10.53
N SER A 36 1.78 6.62 11.07
CA SER A 36 1.33 7.84 11.74
C SER A 36 1.93 7.99 13.15
N ASP A 37 2.43 6.90 13.74
CA ASP A 37 3.18 6.94 15.01
C ASP A 37 4.66 7.29 14.75
N PRO A 38 5.19 8.39 15.33
CA PRO A 38 6.60 8.74 15.24
C PRO A 38 7.56 7.63 15.68
N ALA A 39 7.18 6.78 16.66
CA ALA A 39 8.00 5.67 17.10
C ALA A 39 8.14 4.60 15.99
N ALA A 40 7.06 4.32 15.26
CA ALA A 40 7.07 3.40 14.11
C ALA A 40 7.96 3.94 12.98
N CYS A 41 7.94 5.25 12.73
CA CYS A 41 8.80 5.93 11.76
C CYS A 41 10.30 5.80 12.10
N VAL A 42 10.66 5.97 13.38
CA VAL A 42 12.04 5.77 13.85
C VAL A 42 12.45 4.31 13.68
N ALA A 43 11.59 3.38 14.10
CA ALA A 43 11.86 1.94 13.99
C ALA A 43 12.07 1.50 12.53
N LEU A 44 11.26 1.98 11.58
CA LEU A 44 11.45 1.70 10.16
C LEU A 44 12.83 2.19 9.65
N ARG A 45 13.23 3.41 10.02
CA ARG A 45 14.53 3.96 9.62
C ARG A 45 15.70 3.13 10.16
N GLU A 46 15.60 2.69 11.41
CA GLU A 46 16.60 1.82 12.04
C GLU A 46 16.67 0.45 11.34
N SER A 47 15.51 -0.18 11.09
CA SER A 47 15.42 -1.44 10.34
C SER A 47 16.04 -1.36 8.95
N VAL A 48 15.78 -0.29 8.21
CA VAL A 48 16.38 -0.04 6.89
C VAL A 48 17.90 0.06 6.98
N THR A 49 18.40 0.81 7.97
CA THR A 49 19.85 0.95 8.21
C THR A 49 20.48 -0.41 8.51
N GLN A 50 19.81 -1.23 9.33
CA GLN A 50 20.27 -2.58 9.67
C GLN A 50 20.27 -3.51 8.45
N LEU A 51 19.21 -3.51 7.64
CA LEU A 51 19.13 -4.31 6.42
C LEU A 51 20.27 -3.95 5.45
N MET A 52 20.55 -2.67 5.26
CA MET A 52 21.67 -2.22 4.43
C MET A 52 23.02 -2.69 4.97
N ALA A 53 23.22 -2.68 6.28
CA ALA A 53 24.46 -3.14 6.92
C ALA A 53 24.70 -4.66 6.79
N GLN A 54 23.66 -5.45 6.49
CA GLN A 54 23.77 -6.90 6.31
C GLN A 54 24.31 -7.31 4.92
N THR A 55 24.52 -6.36 4.00
CA THR A 55 25.05 -6.66 2.67
C THR A 55 26.38 -5.96 2.41
N HIS A 56 27.29 -6.66 1.75
CA HIS A 56 28.55 -6.10 1.25
C HIS A 56 28.44 -5.64 -0.21
N SER A 57 27.31 -5.93 -0.85
CA SER A 57 27.05 -5.57 -2.24
C SER A 57 26.17 -4.33 -2.32
N PRO A 58 26.37 -3.47 -3.32
CA PRO A 58 25.61 -2.25 -3.46
C PRO A 58 24.13 -2.55 -3.72
N ILE A 59 23.26 -1.75 -3.11
CA ILE A 59 21.85 -1.69 -3.47
C ILE A 59 21.76 -1.18 -4.91
N ALA A 60 20.93 -1.83 -5.72
CA ALA A 60 20.75 -1.49 -7.14
C ALA A 60 19.51 -0.61 -7.37
N ALA A 61 18.50 -0.73 -6.50
CA ALA A 61 17.28 0.06 -6.55
C ALA A 61 16.58 0.08 -5.18
N VAL A 62 15.71 1.07 -4.99
CA VAL A 62 14.79 1.15 -3.86
C VAL A 62 13.37 1.01 -4.38
N ALA A 63 12.51 0.25 -3.71
CA ALA A 63 11.09 0.13 -4.01
C ALA A 63 10.23 0.70 -2.89
N HIS A 64 9.13 1.36 -3.24
CA HIS A 64 8.18 1.94 -2.29
C HIS A 64 6.76 1.95 -2.84
N ASP A 65 5.78 2.19 -1.97
CA ASP A 65 4.39 2.36 -2.38
C ASP A 65 4.23 3.56 -3.34
N LEU A 66 3.28 3.48 -4.27
CA LEU A 66 2.96 4.57 -5.19
C LEU A 66 2.50 5.85 -4.47
N HIS A 67 1.96 5.75 -3.25
CA HIS A 67 1.48 6.92 -2.51
C HIS A 67 2.62 7.90 -2.17
N PRO A 68 2.58 9.15 -2.68
CA PRO A 68 3.70 10.10 -2.53
C PRO A 68 3.89 10.59 -1.10
N ASP A 69 2.81 10.68 -0.32
CA ASP A 69 2.84 11.28 1.04
C ASP A 69 3.12 10.28 2.17
N PHE A 70 3.38 9.01 1.86
CA PHE A 70 3.71 8.04 2.92
C PHE A 70 5.11 8.33 3.46
N PHE A 71 5.26 8.22 4.79
CA PHE A 71 6.58 8.30 5.41
C PHE A 71 7.57 7.28 4.81
N SER A 72 7.11 6.06 4.53
CA SER A 72 7.91 5.03 3.86
C SER A 72 8.37 5.47 2.46
N THR A 73 7.51 6.14 1.69
CA THR A 73 7.85 6.71 0.38
C THR A 73 8.88 7.83 0.51
N HIS A 74 8.69 8.78 1.42
CA HIS A 74 9.68 9.84 1.63
C HIS A 74 11.04 9.30 2.05
N LEU A 75 11.07 8.34 2.98
CA LEU A 75 12.29 7.69 3.42
C LEU A 75 12.96 6.93 2.27
N ALA A 76 12.19 6.20 1.47
CA ALA A 76 12.68 5.48 0.30
C ALA A 76 13.33 6.43 -0.74
N LEU A 77 12.67 7.55 -1.05
CA LEU A 77 13.19 8.55 -1.98
C LEU A 77 14.49 9.19 -1.47
N GLN A 78 14.55 9.49 -0.17
CA GLN A 78 15.77 10.00 0.46
C GLN A 78 16.91 8.97 0.37
N THR A 79 16.65 7.72 0.76
CA THR A 79 17.65 6.63 0.68
C THR A 79 18.12 6.38 -0.75
N ALA A 80 17.21 6.42 -1.73
CA ALA A 80 17.55 6.26 -3.13
C ALA A 80 18.48 7.40 -3.63
N ALA A 81 18.20 8.64 -3.22
CA ALA A 81 19.03 9.80 -3.54
C ALA A 81 20.42 9.70 -2.91
N ASP A 82 20.50 9.32 -1.62
CA ASP A 82 21.76 9.15 -0.89
C ASP A 82 22.64 8.05 -1.51
N LEU A 83 22.02 6.98 -2.00
CA LEU A 83 22.69 5.86 -2.67
C LEU A 83 22.92 6.09 -4.17
N GLN A 84 22.33 7.14 -4.75
CA GLN A 84 22.32 7.42 -6.19
C GLN A 84 21.76 6.28 -7.05
N VAL A 85 20.68 5.66 -6.57
CA VAL A 85 19.99 4.55 -7.24
C VAL A 85 18.56 4.94 -7.62
N PRO A 86 17.93 4.27 -8.60
CA PRO A 86 16.54 4.52 -8.92
C PRO A 86 15.61 4.16 -7.74
N ALA A 87 14.61 5.03 -7.51
CA ALA A 87 13.44 4.74 -6.69
C ALA A 87 12.29 4.27 -7.60
N ILE A 88 11.72 3.11 -7.28
CA ILE A 88 10.68 2.44 -8.07
C ILE A 88 9.38 2.48 -7.26
N ALA A 89 8.45 3.31 -7.71
CA ALA A 89 7.09 3.35 -7.17
C ALA A 89 6.32 2.11 -7.63
N VAL A 90 5.70 1.38 -6.69
CA VAL A 90 4.91 0.18 -6.95
C VAL A 90 3.48 0.44 -6.51
N GLN A 91 2.52 0.21 -7.42
CA GLN A 91 1.11 0.38 -7.09
C GLN A 91 0.66 -0.65 -6.03
N HIS A 92 -0.10 -0.19 -5.03
CA HIS A 92 -0.46 -0.95 -3.84
C HIS A 92 -1.17 -2.29 -4.12
N HIS A 93 -2.22 -2.27 -4.94
CA HIS A 93 -2.99 -3.47 -5.28
C HIS A 93 -2.19 -4.44 -6.17
N HIS A 94 -1.35 -3.91 -7.06
CA HIS A 94 -0.37 -4.69 -7.82
C HIS A 94 0.62 -5.36 -6.88
N ALA A 95 1.14 -4.67 -5.86
CA ALA A 95 2.02 -5.26 -4.86
C ALA A 95 1.32 -6.39 -4.09
N HIS A 96 0.05 -6.24 -3.71
CA HIS A 96 -0.74 -7.30 -3.08
C HIS A 96 -0.83 -8.56 -3.95
N VAL A 97 -1.18 -8.42 -5.22
CA VAL A 97 -1.26 -9.58 -6.13
C VAL A 97 0.13 -10.15 -6.41
N ALA A 98 1.13 -9.30 -6.64
CA ALA A 98 2.50 -9.70 -6.94
C ALA A 98 3.17 -10.46 -5.78
N ALA A 99 2.84 -10.12 -4.53
CA ALA A 99 3.32 -10.86 -3.36
C ALA A 99 2.84 -12.33 -3.39
N VAL A 100 1.57 -12.57 -3.73
CA VAL A 100 1.01 -13.92 -3.86
C VAL A 100 1.62 -14.67 -5.06
N VAL A 101 1.81 -13.98 -6.18
CA VAL A 101 2.51 -14.53 -7.37
C VAL A 101 3.91 -14.98 -7.01
N ALA A 102 4.65 -14.16 -6.26
CA ALA A 102 6.01 -14.45 -5.81
C ALA A 102 6.05 -15.62 -4.82
N GLU A 103 5.16 -15.64 -3.83
CA GLU A 103 5.07 -16.73 -2.84
C GLU A 103 4.82 -18.09 -3.49
N HIS A 104 3.97 -18.13 -4.53
CA HIS A 104 3.65 -19.36 -5.26
C HIS A 104 4.58 -19.65 -6.44
N GLY A 105 5.60 -18.83 -6.71
CA GLY A 105 6.53 -19.01 -7.83
C GLY A 105 5.85 -19.03 -9.20
N LEU A 106 4.76 -18.25 -9.37
CA LEU A 106 4.00 -18.25 -10.61
C LEU A 106 4.71 -17.40 -11.68
N ASN A 107 4.99 -18.02 -12.82
CA ASN A 107 5.74 -17.39 -13.92
C ASN A 107 4.87 -17.02 -15.14
N GLN A 108 3.56 -16.99 -14.95
CA GLN A 108 2.57 -16.77 -16.00
C GLN A 108 1.62 -15.64 -15.60
N PRO A 109 1.01 -14.94 -16.57
CA PRO A 109 -0.06 -13.98 -16.31
C PRO A 109 -1.11 -14.51 -15.34
N VAL A 110 -1.45 -13.73 -14.32
CA VAL A 110 -2.51 -14.08 -13.36
C VAL A 110 -3.64 -13.06 -13.37
N LEU A 111 -4.82 -13.52 -12.98
CA LEU A 111 -5.91 -12.65 -12.55
C LEU A 111 -5.90 -12.60 -11.02
N GLY A 112 -5.75 -11.41 -10.47
CA GLY A 112 -5.78 -11.16 -9.03
C GLY A 112 -6.94 -10.26 -8.67
N LEU A 113 -7.66 -10.61 -7.62
CA LEU A 113 -8.66 -9.75 -7.00
C LEU A 113 -8.06 -9.20 -5.70
N ALA A 114 -7.75 -7.91 -5.67
CA ALA A 114 -7.21 -7.23 -4.52
C ALA A 114 -8.34 -6.46 -3.81
N LEU A 115 -8.66 -6.88 -2.59
CA LEU A 115 -9.72 -6.31 -1.75
C LEU A 115 -9.09 -5.82 -0.45
N ASP A 116 -8.99 -4.51 -0.28
CA ASP A 116 -8.43 -3.88 0.91
C ASP A 116 -9.31 -2.72 1.42
N GLY A 117 -8.76 -1.85 2.26
CA GLY A 117 -9.44 -0.64 2.70
C GLY A 117 -9.29 0.50 1.70
N VAL A 118 -8.06 0.98 1.52
CA VAL A 118 -7.73 2.02 0.57
C VAL A 118 -6.26 1.92 0.13
N GLY A 119 -6.02 2.04 -1.17
CA GLY A 119 -4.71 2.26 -1.76
C GLY A 119 -4.78 3.30 -2.88
N LEU A 120 -3.72 4.09 -3.06
CA LEU A 120 -3.69 5.09 -4.15
C LEU A 120 -3.66 4.38 -5.50
N GLY A 121 -4.66 4.70 -6.32
CA GLY A 121 -4.77 4.27 -7.70
C GLY A 121 -3.78 4.98 -8.60
N SER A 122 -3.40 4.33 -9.70
CA SER A 122 -2.57 4.96 -10.74
C SER A 122 -3.28 6.10 -11.48
N ASP A 123 -4.60 6.22 -11.30
CA ASP A 123 -5.46 7.30 -11.77
C ASP A 123 -5.68 8.40 -10.71
N GLY A 124 -5.01 8.30 -9.55
CA GLY A 124 -5.16 9.22 -8.41
C GLY A 124 -6.42 9.00 -7.58
N LEU A 125 -7.21 7.96 -7.87
CA LEU A 125 -8.41 7.62 -7.11
C LEU A 125 -8.08 6.67 -5.95
N ALA A 126 -8.95 6.63 -4.93
CA ALA A 126 -8.92 5.60 -3.91
C ALA A 126 -9.37 4.26 -4.51
N TRP A 127 -8.48 3.28 -4.54
CA TRP A 127 -8.79 1.89 -4.90
C TRP A 127 -9.02 1.08 -3.62
N GLY A 128 -9.81 0.01 -3.73
CA GLY A 128 -10.05 -0.92 -2.61
C GLY A 128 -10.75 -2.22 -2.99
N GLY A 129 -11.02 -2.42 -4.29
CA GLY A 129 -11.71 -3.60 -4.78
C GLY A 129 -11.47 -3.80 -6.27
N GLU A 130 -10.30 -4.31 -6.61
CA GLU A 130 -9.72 -4.25 -7.95
C GLU A 130 -9.48 -5.63 -8.55
N LEU A 131 -9.98 -5.87 -9.76
CA LEU A 131 -9.60 -7.02 -10.58
C LEU A 131 -8.45 -6.61 -11.49
N LEU A 132 -7.28 -7.20 -11.27
CA LEU A 132 -6.07 -6.92 -12.03
C LEU A 132 -5.66 -8.15 -12.85
N ARG A 133 -5.17 -7.90 -14.08
CA ARG A 133 -4.32 -8.86 -14.78
C ARG A 133 -2.87 -8.47 -14.56
N VAL A 134 -2.11 -9.32 -13.87
CA VAL A 134 -0.70 -9.07 -13.52
C VAL A 134 0.20 -9.97 -14.34
N ASP A 135 1.19 -9.35 -14.98
CA ASP A 135 2.23 -9.99 -15.78
C ASP A 135 3.61 -9.65 -15.20
N THR A 136 4.68 -10.24 -15.76
CA THR A 136 6.07 -10.04 -15.30
C THR A 136 6.57 -8.58 -15.36
N GLY A 137 5.91 -7.70 -16.10
CA GLY A 137 6.31 -6.30 -16.29
C GLY A 137 5.34 -5.25 -15.71
N GLY A 138 4.24 -5.67 -15.09
CA GLY A 138 3.23 -4.73 -14.58
C GLY A 138 1.83 -5.33 -14.57
N PHE A 139 0.82 -4.46 -14.60
CA PHE A 139 -0.56 -4.87 -14.45
C PHE A 139 -1.52 -4.04 -15.31
N ASN A 140 -2.69 -4.61 -15.59
CA ASN A 140 -3.84 -3.93 -16.18
C ASN A 140 -5.05 -4.04 -15.25
N ARG A 141 -5.70 -2.93 -14.94
CA ARG A 141 -6.97 -2.90 -14.20
C ARG A 141 -8.11 -3.30 -15.14
N LEU A 142 -8.74 -4.45 -14.87
CA LEU A 142 -9.78 -5.02 -15.73
C LEU A 142 -11.20 -4.65 -15.26
N ALA A 143 -11.41 -4.60 -13.94
CA ALA A 143 -12.67 -4.23 -13.34
C ALA A 143 -12.44 -3.73 -11.91
N HIS A 144 -13.44 -3.05 -11.35
CA HIS A 144 -13.38 -2.55 -9.98
C HIS A 144 -14.77 -2.36 -9.39
N LEU A 145 -14.85 -2.27 -8.05
CA LEU A 145 -16.07 -1.84 -7.38
C LEU A 145 -16.41 -0.40 -7.78
N GLN A 146 -17.71 -0.09 -7.85
CA GLN A 146 -18.17 1.26 -8.15
C GLN A 146 -17.60 2.25 -7.10
N PRO A 147 -16.91 3.33 -7.53
CA PRO A 147 -16.41 4.33 -6.61
C PRO A 147 -17.56 4.96 -5.82
N LEU A 148 -17.39 5.03 -4.51
CA LEU A 148 -18.29 5.73 -3.60
C LEU A 148 -17.60 6.98 -3.08
N ALA A 149 -18.39 8.01 -2.76
CA ALA A 149 -17.87 9.15 -2.02
C ALA A 149 -17.31 8.69 -0.67
N LEU A 150 -16.25 9.36 -0.20
CA LEU A 150 -15.61 9.12 1.10
C LEU A 150 -15.75 10.38 1.98
N PRO A 151 -16.94 10.66 2.56
CA PRO A 151 -17.19 11.91 3.27
C PRO A 151 -16.27 12.04 4.49
N GLY A 152 -15.39 13.04 4.49
CA GLY A 152 -14.42 13.24 5.58
C GLY A 152 -13.15 12.40 5.46
N GLY A 153 -12.89 11.76 4.31
CA GLY A 153 -11.63 11.04 4.05
C GLY A 153 -11.38 9.96 5.10
N ASP A 154 -10.22 10.01 5.74
CA ASP A 154 -9.78 9.07 6.79
C ASP A 154 -10.78 8.91 7.94
N VAL A 155 -11.59 9.94 8.23
CA VAL A 155 -12.62 9.85 9.28
C VAL A 155 -13.68 8.80 8.93
N ALA A 156 -13.97 8.58 7.65
CA ALA A 156 -14.93 7.57 7.22
C ALA A 156 -14.50 6.13 7.56
N ALA A 157 -13.19 5.89 7.73
CA ALA A 157 -12.69 4.60 8.21
C ALA A 157 -12.95 4.37 9.71
N ARG A 158 -13.16 5.45 10.48
CA ARG A 158 -13.45 5.41 11.93
C ARG A 158 -14.93 5.60 12.25
N GLU A 159 -15.68 6.24 11.35
CA GLU A 159 -17.11 6.51 11.47
C GLU A 159 -17.88 5.81 10.33
N PRO A 160 -18.18 4.51 10.43
CA PRO A 160 -18.74 3.71 9.32
C PRO A 160 -20.08 4.22 8.77
N TRP A 161 -20.84 4.97 9.58
CA TRP A 161 -22.09 5.60 9.14
C TRP A 161 -21.88 6.54 7.94
N ARG A 162 -20.70 7.13 7.79
CA ARG A 162 -20.34 7.99 6.64
C ARG A 162 -20.33 7.22 5.33
N MET A 163 -19.79 6.00 5.33
CA MET A 163 -19.81 5.12 4.16
C MET A 163 -21.22 4.62 3.86
N ALA A 164 -21.98 4.25 4.89
CA ALA A 164 -23.38 3.87 4.69
C ALA A 164 -24.23 5.02 4.12
N ALA A 165 -23.98 6.27 4.55
CA ALA A 165 -24.59 7.45 3.98
C ALA A 165 -24.19 7.67 2.51
N ALA A 166 -22.91 7.46 2.16
CA ALA A 166 -22.44 7.53 0.78
C ALA A 166 -23.12 6.50 -0.13
N VAL A 167 -23.35 5.27 0.36
CA VAL A 167 -24.12 4.23 -0.35
C VAL A 167 -25.56 4.68 -0.56
N LEU A 168 -26.26 5.14 0.48
CA LEU A 168 -27.65 5.62 0.34
C LEU A 168 -27.75 6.77 -0.65
N HIS A 169 -26.81 7.70 -0.63
CA HIS A 169 -26.75 8.79 -1.59
C HIS A 169 -26.56 8.28 -3.02
N ALA A 170 -25.62 7.36 -3.26
CA ALA A 170 -25.38 6.76 -4.57
C ALA A 170 -26.59 5.97 -5.10
N LEU A 171 -27.42 5.43 -4.22
CA LEU A 171 -28.67 4.75 -4.55
C LEU A 171 -29.86 5.71 -4.72
N GLY A 172 -29.68 7.02 -4.58
CA GLY A 172 -30.74 8.02 -4.67
C GLY A 172 -31.65 8.12 -3.43
N ALA A 173 -31.28 7.45 -2.33
CA ALA A 173 -32.03 7.39 -1.07
C ALA A 173 -31.50 8.39 -0.02
N THR A 174 -31.20 9.62 -0.44
CA THR A 174 -30.57 10.65 0.42
C THR A 174 -31.47 11.05 1.59
N ASP A 175 -32.79 11.00 1.39
CA ASP A 175 -33.82 11.24 2.41
C ASP A 175 -33.76 10.25 3.58
N GLN A 176 -33.16 9.07 3.40
CA GLN A 176 -32.98 8.07 4.45
C GLN A 176 -31.74 8.28 5.32
N ILE A 177 -30.83 9.19 4.93
CA ILE A 177 -29.57 9.41 5.66
C ILE A 177 -29.83 10.01 7.03
N LEU A 178 -30.55 11.14 7.10
CA LEU A 178 -30.78 11.85 8.36
C LEU A 178 -31.60 11.02 9.37
N PRO A 179 -32.69 10.34 9.00
CA PRO A 179 -33.43 9.49 9.93
C PRO A 179 -32.62 8.32 10.49
N ARG A 180 -31.69 7.76 9.71
CA ARG A 180 -30.89 6.59 10.13
C ARG A 180 -29.65 6.98 10.92
N PHE A 181 -28.94 8.01 10.46
CA PHE A 181 -27.60 8.32 10.95
C PHE A 181 -27.50 9.64 11.71
N GLY A 182 -28.52 10.51 11.63
CA GLY A 182 -28.58 11.75 12.41
C GLY A 182 -28.33 11.55 13.91
N PRO A 183 -28.93 10.55 14.58
CA PRO A 183 -28.71 10.30 15.99
C PRO A 183 -27.27 9.92 16.37
N VAL A 184 -26.52 9.27 15.47
CA VAL A 184 -25.15 8.79 15.75
C VAL A 184 -24.07 9.78 15.31
N VAL A 185 -24.44 10.94 14.75
CA VAL A 185 -23.47 11.97 14.37
C VAL A 185 -22.80 12.51 15.63
N GLY A 186 -21.47 12.40 15.69
CA GLY A 186 -20.66 12.89 16.80
C GLY A 186 -20.56 11.95 18.00
N GLU A 187 -21.24 10.79 17.97
CA GLU A 187 -20.93 9.70 18.90
C GLU A 187 -19.54 9.15 18.55
N GLN A 188 -18.67 8.98 19.55
CA GLN A 188 -17.39 8.31 19.34
C GLN A 188 -17.65 6.83 19.06
N ALA A 189 -17.16 6.34 17.92
CA ALA A 189 -17.21 4.94 17.53
C ALA A 189 -16.35 4.05 18.45
#